data_AF-A0A851N8B8-F1
#
_entry.id   AF-A0A851N8B8-F1
#
_cell.length_a   1.000
_cell.length_b   1.000
_cell.length_c   1.000
_cell.angle_alpha   90.00
_cell.angle_beta   90.00
_cell.angle_gamma   90.00
#
_symmetry.space_group_name_H-M   'P 1'
#
loop_
_entity.id
_entity.type
_entity.pdbx_description
1 polymer ?
#
loop_
_entity_poly.entity_id
_entity_poly.type
_entity_poly.pdbx_seq_one_letter_code
_entity_poly.pdbx_strand_id
1 'polypeptide(L)'
;RTGGPEAVRCPGEGDGGGAHRALRAAAPRAALPGAALSPRSRRASGLLEISPVERGVVSIFGVRSGLFVAMNSKGKLYGSTHFNDECKFKEILLPNNYNAYESRIYPGMYIALSKNGRTKKGNKVSPTMTVTHFLPRI
;
A
#
# COMPACT_ATOMS: atom_id res chain seq x y z
N ARG A 1 -42.87 1.33 0.67
CA ARG A 1 -42.03 2.44 1.18
C ARG A 1 -41.73 2.09 2.63
N THR A 2 -40.52 1.78 3.09
CA THR A 2 -39.14 2.01 2.65
C THR A 2 -38.30 0.84 3.16
N GLY A 3 -37.72 0.04 2.25
CA GLY A 3 -36.70 -0.96 2.60
C GLY A 3 -35.33 -0.31 2.58
N GLY A 4 -34.63 -0.31 3.72
CA GLY A 4 -33.22 0.06 3.79
C GLY A 4 -32.35 -1.14 3.41
N PRO A 5 -31.13 -0.94 2.88
CA PRO A 5 -30.24 -2.04 2.57
C PRO A 5 -29.65 -2.65 3.86
N GLU A 6 -30.05 -3.89 4.11
CA GLU A 6 -29.49 -4.78 5.12
C GLU A 6 -28.02 -5.08 4.77
N ALA A 7 -27.10 -4.76 5.69
CA ALA A 7 -25.70 -5.07 5.53
C ALA A 7 -25.51 -6.59 5.67
N VAL A 8 -25.25 -7.24 4.54
CA VAL A 8 -24.96 -8.68 4.46
C VAL A 8 -23.74 -9.01 5.33
N ARG A 9 -24.01 -9.75 6.41
CA ARG A 9 -23.02 -10.30 7.33
C ARG A 9 -22.53 -11.64 6.75
N CYS A 10 -21.33 -11.68 6.18
CA CYS A 10 -20.74 -12.94 5.74
C CYS A 10 -20.23 -13.76 6.95
N PRO A 11 -20.63 -15.04 7.12
CA PRO A 11 -19.99 -15.95 8.06
C PRO A 11 -18.84 -16.71 7.36
N GLY A 12 -17.83 -17.13 8.12
CA GLY A 12 -16.82 -18.06 7.63
C GLY A 12 -15.42 -17.81 8.18
N GLU A 13 -15.20 -18.30 9.39
CA GLU A 13 -13.91 -18.68 9.96
C GLU A 13 -13.37 -19.90 9.18
N GLY A 14 -12.08 -19.92 8.86
CA GLY A 14 -11.48 -20.97 8.05
C GLY A 14 -9.96 -20.82 7.99
N ASP A 15 -9.32 -21.68 8.78
CA ASP A 15 -7.89 -21.91 8.97
C ASP A 15 -7.11 -22.21 7.68
N GLY A 16 -5.82 -21.84 7.66
CA GLY A 16 -4.81 -22.51 6.84
C GLY A 16 -4.46 -21.87 5.49
N GLY A 17 -3.17 -21.56 5.32
CA GLY A 17 -2.55 -21.42 4.00
C GLY A 17 -2.01 -20.03 3.68
N GLY A 18 -0.92 -19.64 4.35
CA GLY A 18 -0.09 -18.51 3.93
C GLY A 18 0.49 -18.73 2.54
N ALA A 19 -0.23 -18.30 1.50
CA ALA A 19 0.32 -18.17 0.16
C ALA A 19 1.23 -16.94 0.15
N HIS A 20 2.54 -17.17 0.30
CA HIS A 20 3.57 -16.16 0.09
C HIS A 20 3.53 -15.70 -1.37
N ARG A 21 2.73 -14.67 -1.65
CA ARG A 21 2.72 -13.98 -2.93
C ARG A 21 3.56 -12.71 -2.79
N ALA A 22 4.85 -12.82 -3.07
CA ALA A 22 5.76 -11.67 -3.10
C ALA A 22 5.35 -10.71 -4.24
N LEU A 23 4.40 -9.82 -3.96
CA LEU A 23 3.98 -8.79 -4.90
C LEU A 23 5.01 -7.66 -4.86
N ARG A 24 5.66 -7.35 -5.99
CA ARG A 24 6.60 -6.22 -6.08
C ARG A 24 5.79 -4.94 -6.29
N ALA A 25 5.64 -4.10 -5.27
CA ALA A 25 5.01 -2.79 -5.48
C ALA A 25 6.02 -1.79 -6.06
N ALA A 26 5.69 -1.19 -7.21
CA ALA A 26 6.40 -0.04 -7.74
C ALA A 26 5.49 1.21 -7.67
N ALA A 27 6.10 2.34 -7.31
CA ALA A 27 5.47 3.67 -7.29
C ALA A 27 4.80 4.03 -8.64
N PRO A 28 3.78 4.92 -8.65
CA PRO A 28 2.96 5.19 -9.82
C PRO A 28 3.80 5.65 -11.03
N ARG A 29 3.67 4.93 -12.15
CA ARG A 29 4.24 5.33 -13.45
C ARG A 29 3.46 6.54 -13.96
N ALA A 30 4.11 7.70 -14.00
CA ALA A 30 3.68 8.79 -14.87
C ALA A 30 4.01 8.38 -16.32
N ALA A 31 2.98 8.16 -17.15
CA ALA A 31 3.16 8.07 -18.59
C ALA A 31 3.36 9.49 -19.13
N LEU A 32 4.51 9.75 -19.76
CA LEU A 32 4.74 10.90 -20.63
C LEU A 32 5.26 10.37 -21.97
N PRO A 33 4.71 10.78 -23.12
CA PRO A 33 5.24 10.39 -24.42
C PRO A 33 6.43 11.30 -24.78
N GLY A 34 7.48 10.71 -25.34
CA GLY A 34 8.53 11.43 -26.06
C GLY A 34 9.60 12.14 -25.22
N ALA A 35 10.55 11.38 -24.67
CA ALA A 35 11.89 11.89 -24.39
C ALA A 35 12.87 10.72 -24.23
N ALA A 36 13.57 10.39 -25.31
CA ALA A 36 14.80 9.59 -25.21
C ALA A 36 15.89 10.49 -24.62
N LEU A 37 16.31 10.27 -23.36
CA LEU A 37 17.61 10.70 -22.83
C LEU A 37 17.93 9.96 -21.51
N SER A 38 18.89 9.02 -21.63
CA SER A 38 19.83 8.52 -20.61
C SER A 38 19.28 7.67 -19.43
N PRO A 39 19.93 6.56 -19.04
CA PRO A 39 19.55 5.75 -17.89
C PRO A 39 19.90 6.52 -16.61
N ARG A 40 19.09 7.53 -16.28
CA ARG A 40 19.13 8.21 -14.99
C ARG A 40 18.92 7.14 -13.94
N SER A 41 20.03 6.72 -13.33
CA SER A 41 20.15 6.00 -12.08
C SER A 41 18.79 5.52 -11.58
N ARG A 42 18.37 4.31 -12.00
CA ARG A 42 17.47 3.51 -11.17
C ARG A 42 18.26 3.24 -9.90
N ARG A 43 18.34 4.22 -8.99
CA ARG A 43 18.66 3.95 -7.60
C ARG A 43 17.66 2.89 -7.22
N ALA A 44 18.13 1.65 -7.15
CA ALA A 44 17.30 0.47 -7.11
C ALA A 44 16.52 0.36 -5.79
N SER A 45 16.32 1.44 -5.03
CA SER A 45 15.76 1.49 -3.67
C SER A 45 14.25 1.30 -3.62
N GLY A 46 13.62 0.89 -4.72
CA GLY A 46 12.17 0.74 -4.85
C GLY A 46 11.67 -0.69 -4.81
N LEU A 47 12.51 -1.68 -4.47
CA LEU A 47 12.03 -3.05 -4.31
C LEU A 47 11.36 -3.18 -2.94
N LEU A 48 10.04 -3.14 -2.95
CA LEU A 48 9.19 -3.42 -1.80
C LEU A 48 8.60 -4.82 -1.97
N GLU A 49 8.77 -5.65 -0.96
CA GLU A 49 8.12 -6.94 -0.80
C GLU A 49 6.82 -6.73 -0.03
N ILE A 50 5.71 -7.24 -0.56
CA ILE A 50 4.42 -7.23 0.12
C ILE A 50 4.16 -8.65 0.59
N SER A 51 3.94 -8.79 1.91
CA SER A 51 3.69 -10.08 2.55
C SER A 51 2.35 -10.05 3.29
N PRO A 52 1.43 -11.00 3.00
CA PRO A 52 0.16 -11.07 3.70
C PRO A 52 0.38 -11.36 5.18
N VAL A 53 -0.31 -10.62 6.04
CA VAL A 53 -0.30 -10.83 7.49
C VAL A 53 -1.59 -11.50 7.91
N GLU A 54 -2.72 -10.98 7.42
CA GLU A 54 -4.08 -11.50 7.67
C GLU A 54 -4.95 -11.26 6.42
N ARG A 55 -6.22 -11.69 6.45
CA ARG A 55 -7.14 -11.50 5.33
C ARG A 55 -7.30 -10.01 5.00
N GLY A 56 -6.84 -9.62 3.81
CA GLY A 56 -6.86 -8.23 3.35
C GLY A 56 -5.89 -7.30 4.07
N VAL A 57 -4.96 -7.82 4.89
CA VAL A 57 -3.94 -7.04 5.59
C VAL A 57 -2.56 -7.52 5.16
N VAL A 58 -1.70 -6.58 4.80
CA VAL A 58 -0.35 -6.82 4.32
C VAL A 58 0.66 -6.04 5.16
N SER A 59 1.88 -6.55 5.15
CA SER A 59 3.08 -5.83 5.56
C SER A 59 3.90 -5.50 4.32
N ILE A 60 4.62 -4.38 4.37
CA ILE A 60 5.44 -3.92 3.25
C ILE A 60 6.87 -3.83 3.76
N PHE A 61 7.79 -4.59 3.16
CA PHE A 61 9.18 -4.67 3.55
C PHE A 61 10.09 -4.14 2.44
N GLY A 62 10.94 -3.18 2.75
CA GLY A 62 11.95 -2.68 1.83
C GLY A 62 13.13 -3.64 1.78
N VAL A 63 13.18 -4.49 0.75
CA VAL A 63 14.21 -5.54 0.59
C VAL A 63 15.63 -4.98 0.65
N ARG A 64 15.84 -3.81 0.04
CA ARG A 64 17.17 -3.17 0.04
C ARG A 64 17.51 -2.44 1.32
N SER A 65 16.52 -1.91 2.03
CA SER A 65 16.74 -1.18 3.28
C SER A 65 16.73 -2.09 4.50
N GLY A 66 16.15 -3.29 4.40
CA GLY A 66 15.93 -4.17 5.54
C GLY A 66 14.92 -3.61 6.55
N LEU A 67 14.00 -2.75 6.10
CA LEU A 67 13.06 -2.02 6.97
C LEU A 67 11.62 -2.27 6.54
N PHE A 68 10.74 -2.48 7.52
CA PHE A 68 9.30 -2.45 7.31
C PHE A 68 8.82 -1.02 7.12
N VAL A 69 7.88 -0.82 6.20
CA VAL A 69 7.15 0.45 6.10
C VAL A 69 6.17 0.49 7.27
N ALA A 70 6.19 1.58 8.02
CA ALA A 70 5.30 1.81 9.14
C ALA A 70 4.69 3.22 9.05
N MET A 71 3.53 3.42 9.67
CA MET A 71 2.87 4.72 9.74
C MET A 71 2.54 5.07 11.18
N ASN A 72 2.92 6.28 11.62
CA ASN A 72 2.58 6.75 12.96
C ASN A 72 1.21 7.45 13.01
N SER A 73 0.74 7.75 14.22
CA SER A 73 -0.54 8.45 14.49
C SER A 73 -0.67 9.84 13.85
N LYS A 74 0.43 10.44 13.40
CA LYS A 74 0.45 11.73 12.69
C LYS A 74 0.35 11.55 11.16
N GLY A 75 0.19 10.31 10.69
CA GLY A 75 0.16 9.93 9.29
C GLY A 75 1.53 10.00 8.61
N LYS A 76 2.65 10.07 9.34
CA LYS A 76 3.99 10.09 8.75
C LYS A 76 4.46 8.64 8.52
N LEU A 77 4.83 8.34 7.29
CA LEU A 77 5.51 7.09 6.94
C LEU A 77 6.95 7.11 7.43
N TYR A 78 7.39 6.01 8.01
CA TYR A 78 8.76 5.80 8.47
C TYR A 78 9.17 4.34 8.24
N GLY A 79 10.48 4.07 8.30
CA GLY A 79 11.01 2.71 8.25
C GLY A 79 11.22 2.17 9.66
N SER A 80 10.63 1.02 9.97
CA SER A 80 10.82 0.30 11.24
C SER A 80 11.71 -0.92 11.03
N THR A 81 12.66 -1.15 11.94
CA THR A 81 13.47 -2.39 11.97
C THR A 81 12.68 -3.58 12.51
N HIS A 82 11.66 -3.31 13.34
CA HIS A 82 10.84 -4.34 13.96
C HIS A 82 9.43 -4.33 13.38
N PHE A 83 8.85 -5.51 13.22
CA PHE A 83 7.46 -5.65 12.84
C PHE A 83 6.56 -5.31 14.02
N ASN A 84 5.66 -4.34 13.83
CA ASN A 84 4.71 -3.87 14.82
C ASN A 84 3.33 -3.65 14.19
N ASP A 85 2.34 -3.21 14.97
CA ASP A 85 0.99 -2.96 14.44
C ASP A 85 0.93 -1.75 13.48
N GLU A 86 1.89 -0.81 13.58
CA GLU A 86 2.04 0.30 12.64
C GLU A 86 2.56 -0.13 11.26
N CYS A 87 3.11 -1.35 11.15
CA CYS A 87 3.55 -1.97 9.89
C CYS A 87 2.43 -2.72 9.15
N LYS A 88 1.20 -2.73 9.69
CA LYS A 88 0.07 -3.46 9.11
C LYS A 88 -0.82 -2.52 8.32
N PHE A 89 -1.06 -2.86 7.06
CA PHE A 89 -1.91 -2.07 6.16
C PHE A 89 -3.00 -2.91 5.54
N LYS A 90 -4.23 -2.39 5.49
CA LYS A 90 -5.31 -3.00 4.74
C LYS A 90 -5.12 -2.72 3.25
N GLU A 91 -5.06 -3.79 2.46
CA GLU A 91 -5.04 -3.69 1.01
C GLU A 91 -6.48 -3.54 0.49
N ILE A 92 -6.73 -2.46 -0.23
CA ILE A 92 -8.03 -2.12 -0.79
C ILE A 92 -7.89 -2.07 -2.30
N LEU A 93 -8.59 -2.96 -3.00
CA LEU A 93 -8.70 -2.92 -4.45
C LEU A 93 -9.63 -1.76 -4.85
N LEU A 94 -9.11 -0.85 -5.67
CA LEU A 94 -9.85 0.29 -6.20
C LEU A 94 -10.54 -0.09 -7.52
N PRO A 95 -11.63 0.60 -7.90
CA PRO A 95 -12.36 0.32 -9.14
C PRO A 95 -11.53 0.43 -10.43
N ASN A 96 -10.41 1.15 -10.38
CA ASN A 96 -9.49 1.32 -11.49
C ASN A 96 -8.40 0.23 -11.57
N ASN A 97 -8.54 -0.85 -10.79
CA ASN A 97 -7.59 -1.97 -10.71
C ASN A 97 -6.21 -1.60 -10.12
N TYR A 98 -6.17 -0.52 -9.33
CA TYR A 98 -5.03 -0.16 -8.47
C TYR A 98 -5.31 -0.59 -7.04
N ASN A 99 -4.27 -0.69 -6.23
CA ASN A 99 -4.41 -0.95 -4.80
C ASN A 99 -4.13 0.33 -4.00
N ALA A 100 -4.93 0.57 -2.97
CA ALA A 100 -4.65 1.51 -1.91
C ALA A 100 -4.31 0.75 -0.63
N TYR A 101 -3.43 1.32 0.19
CA TYR A 101 -3.03 0.73 1.47
C TYR A 101 -3.43 1.68 2.60
N GLU A 102 -4.38 1.26 3.42
CA GLU A 102 -4.85 1.99 4.60
C GLU A 102 -4.15 1.49 5.86
N SER A 103 -3.75 2.36 6.79
CA SER A 103 -3.21 1.91 8.07
C SER A 103 -4.26 1.10 8.84
N ARG A 104 -3.87 -0.06 9.38
CA ARG A 104 -4.78 -0.90 10.15
C ARG A 104 -5.24 -0.21 11.45
N ILE A 105 -4.30 0.44 12.15
CA ILE A 105 -4.57 1.06 13.45
C ILE A 105 -5.01 2.53 13.34
N TYR A 106 -4.75 3.17 12.20
CA TYR A 106 -5.19 4.55 11.92
C TYR A 106 -6.11 4.58 10.68
N PRO A 107 -7.40 4.21 10.83
CA PRO A 107 -8.37 4.24 9.74
C PRO A 107 -8.46 5.64 9.12
N GLY A 108 -8.66 5.71 7.81
CA GLY A 108 -8.67 6.95 7.04
C GLY A 108 -7.28 7.49 6.68
N MET A 109 -6.19 6.85 7.13
CA MET A 109 -4.83 7.21 6.73
C MET A 109 -4.28 6.24 5.69
N TYR A 110 -3.84 6.77 4.56
CA TYR A 110 -3.38 5.96 3.43
C TYR A 110 -1.89 6.15 3.16
N ILE A 111 -1.23 5.09 2.71
CA ILE A 111 0.12 5.21 2.15
C ILE A 111 0.01 6.07 0.89
N ALA A 112 0.86 7.09 0.78
CA ALA A 112 0.90 7.95 -0.39
C ALA A 112 2.31 8.33 -0.76
N LEU A 113 2.62 8.19 -2.04
CA LEU A 113 3.87 8.63 -2.65
C LEU A 113 3.58 9.69 -3.72
N SER A 114 4.31 10.80 -3.63
CA SER A 114 4.33 11.79 -4.70
C SER A 114 5.01 11.22 -5.94
N LYS A 115 4.77 11.84 -7.11
CA LYS A 115 5.44 11.50 -8.39
C LYS A 115 6.97 11.50 -8.27
N ASN A 116 7.51 12.30 -7.35
CA ASN A 116 8.96 12.41 -7.10
C ASN A 116 9.48 11.34 -6.11
N GLY A 117 8.67 10.34 -5.75
CA GLY A 117 9.01 9.29 -4.78
C GLY A 117 8.99 9.74 -3.31
N ARG A 118 8.56 10.98 -3.02
CA ARG A 118 8.46 11.50 -1.64
C ARG A 118 7.17 11.04 -0.96
N THR A 119 7.29 10.58 0.28
CA THR A 119 6.14 10.22 1.12
C THR A 119 5.26 11.43 1.42
N LYS A 120 3.95 11.29 1.30
CA LYS A 120 2.97 12.26 1.79
C LYS A 120 2.41 11.79 3.14
N LYS A 121 1.85 12.72 3.90
CA LYS A 121 1.18 12.37 5.16
C LYS A 121 -0.15 11.68 4.86
N GLY A 122 -0.39 10.55 5.50
CA GLY A 122 -1.60 9.72 5.35
C GLY A 122 -2.89 10.45 5.70
N ASN A 123 -2.84 11.42 6.62
CA ASN A 123 -3.98 12.25 7.00
C ASN A 123 -4.33 13.36 6.00
N LYS A 124 -3.52 13.57 4.96
CA LYS A 124 -3.75 14.58 3.91
C LYS A 124 -4.09 13.96 2.56
N VAL A 125 -4.38 12.67 2.54
CA VAL A 125 -4.61 11.92 1.31
C VAL A 125 -5.88 11.09 1.43
N SER A 126 -6.57 10.93 0.30
CA SER A 126 -7.78 10.11 0.18
C SER A 126 -7.54 8.98 -0.83
N PRO A 127 -8.34 7.90 -0.76
CA PRO A 127 -8.24 6.80 -1.73
C PRO A 127 -8.62 7.21 -3.16
N THR A 128 -9.26 8.38 -3.33
CA THR A 128 -9.56 8.95 -4.65
C THR A 128 -8.36 9.62 -5.32
N MET A 129 -7.30 9.95 -4.57
CA MET A 129 -6.13 10.62 -5.12
C MET A 129 -5.16 9.62 -5.76
N THR A 130 -4.70 9.89 -6.98
CA THR A 130 -3.75 9.02 -7.70
C THR A 130 -2.41 8.79 -6.98
N VAL A 131 -2.07 9.58 -5.95
CA VAL A 131 -0.86 9.40 -5.12
C VAL A 131 -0.98 8.24 -4.13
N THR A 132 -2.18 7.71 -3.90
CA THR A 132 -2.44 6.52 -3.07
C THR A 132 -2.61 5.25 -3.91
N HIS A 133 -2.54 5.37 -5.24
CA HIS A 133 -2.79 4.27 -6.18
C HIS A 133 -1.48 3.56 -6.50
N PHE A 134 -1.34 2.33 -6.05
CA PHE A 134 -0.18 1.48 -6.31
C PHE A 134 -0.53 0.38 -7.30
N LEU A 135 0.39 0.13 -8.24
CA LEU A 135 0.28 -1.00 -9.15
C LEU A 135 1.09 -2.17 -8.59
N PRO A 136 0.46 -3.33 -8.37
CA PRO A 136 1.17 -4.59 -8.32
C PRO A 136 2.03 -4.74 -9.58
N ARG A 137 3.35 -4.83 -9.40
CA ARG A 137 4.26 -5.30 -10.44
C ARG A 137 4.76 -6.68 -10.00
N ILE A 138 5.10 -7.50 -10.97
CA ILE A 138 5.73 -8.82 -10.81
C ILE A 138 7.14 -8.73 -11.36
#